data_AF-A0AAN6PG72-F1
#
_entry.id   AF-A0AAN6PG72-F1
#
_cell.length_a   1.000
_cell.length_b   1.000
_cell.length_c   1.000
_cell.angle_alpha   90.00
_cell.angle_beta   90.00
_cell.angle_gamma   90.00
#
_symmetry.space_group_name_H-M   'P 1'
#
loop_
_entity.id
_entity.type
_entity.pdbx_description
1 polymer ?
#
loop_
_entity_poly.entity_id
_entity_poly.type
_entity_poly.pdbx_seq_one_letter_code
_entity_poly.pdbx_strand_id
1 'polypeptide(L)'
;MAATLLPHLPAKPHSIHEYAGLARPPHLARLETATHKTGIVEPLSIDVDDSQDGFVPGFLHLPPDFFTNPPTTSSQAAGGGPRPATALPPHHHRTAAILLSGAGGGVTGPSSIYLSLACKLATLGRGIPALRLDYRYPARTAPCVSDAKAGMAYLRDMYGLDRFVLVGWSFGGAVVFTAAAEDERVVGCATVASQSAEAEGIRRLSPRPVLLMHGSGDNTLDVGCSQRLFHMYGAGDRMLEVFEGDNHSLSKNAEEAEEMLCEFVARCAGVRVGAQERRDVVAAELVEDGERHQLMERGGDLRAPERED
;
A
#
# COMPACT_ATOMS: atom_id res chain seq x y z
N MET A 1 -6.57 3.58 -47.28
CA MET A 1 -5.31 3.74 -46.52
C MET A 1 -5.65 3.57 -45.04
N ALA A 2 -5.61 2.33 -44.55
CA ALA A 2 -5.83 2.06 -43.14
C ALA A 2 -4.61 2.57 -42.37
N ALA A 3 -4.80 3.57 -41.50
CA ALA A 3 -3.77 4.00 -40.59
C ALA A 3 -3.57 2.88 -39.57
N THR A 4 -2.49 2.12 -39.75
CA THR A 4 -2.00 1.18 -38.74
C THR A 4 -1.63 2.01 -37.51
N LEU A 5 -2.49 2.01 -36.49
CA LEU A 5 -2.16 2.52 -35.16
C LEU A 5 -0.91 1.76 -34.70
N LEU A 6 0.22 2.45 -34.68
CA LEU A 6 1.42 1.95 -34.01
C LEU A 6 1.02 1.65 -32.56
N PRO A 7 1.36 0.47 -32.01
CA PRO A 7 1.18 0.23 -30.58
C PRO A 7 1.99 1.30 -29.85
N HIS A 8 1.31 2.13 -29.04
CA HIS A 8 2.00 3.02 -28.12
C HIS A 8 2.96 2.16 -27.31
N LEU A 9 4.27 2.35 -27.52
CA LEU A 9 5.29 1.76 -26.67
C LEU A 9 4.93 2.18 -25.23
N PRO A 10 4.81 1.23 -24.28
CA PRO A 10 4.49 1.59 -22.91
C PRO A 10 5.52 2.59 -22.38
N ALA A 11 5.06 3.52 -21.54
CA ALA A 11 5.97 4.39 -20.81
C ALA A 11 7.02 3.51 -20.12
N LYS A 12 8.31 3.84 -20.33
CA LYS A 12 9.42 3.13 -19.68
C LYS A 12 9.23 3.15 -18.16
N PRO A 13 9.75 2.16 -17.42
CA PRO A 13 9.66 2.14 -15.96
C PRO A 13 10.20 3.45 -15.39
N HIS A 14 9.44 4.04 -14.47
CA HIS A 14 9.83 5.29 -13.83
C HIS A 14 11.05 5.06 -12.95
N SER A 15 12.04 5.95 -13.07
CA SER A 15 13.15 5.95 -12.12
C SER A 15 12.66 6.49 -10.78
N ILE A 16 13.14 5.92 -9.67
CA ILE A 16 12.83 6.44 -8.33
C ILE A 16 13.17 7.94 -8.17
N HIS A 17 14.10 8.46 -8.98
CA HIS A 17 14.48 9.86 -9.00
C HIS A 17 13.41 10.81 -9.56
N GLU A 18 12.45 10.31 -10.35
CA GLU A 18 11.34 11.11 -10.87
C GLU A 18 10.36 11.51 -9.76
N TYR A 19 10.35 10.77 -8.64
CA TYR A 19 9.52 11.05 -7.46
C TYR A 19 10.24 11.93 -6.41
N ALA A 20 11.13 12.80 -6.86
CA ALA A 20 11.86 13.70 -5.98
C ALA A 20 10.90 14.55 -5.11
N GLY A 21 11.14 14.53 -3.80
CA GLY A 21 10.32 15.23 -2.82
C GLY A 21 8.99 14.53 -2.48
N LEU A 22 8.79 13.27 -2.87
CA LEU A 22 7.62 12.45 -2.52
C LEU A 22 7.98 11.25 -1.65
N ALA A 23 9.14 11.28 -0.99
CA ALA A 23 9.51 10.23 -0.04
C ALA A 23 8.60 10.27 1.21
N ARG A 24 8.22 11.47 1.66
CA ARG A 24 7.52 11.74 2.92
C ARG A 24 6.34 12.70 2.68
N PRO A 25 5.28 12.67 3.52
CA PRO A 25 4.18 13.64 3.44
C PRO A 25 4.63 15.05 3.87
N PRO A 26 3.97 16.13 3.40
CA PRO A 26 4.36 17.51 3.69
C PRO A 26 4.43 17.84 5.17
N HIS A 27 3.49 17.33 5.97
CA HIS A 27 3.37 17.66 7.39
C HIS A 27 3.82 16.55 8.35
N LEU A 28 4.82 15.75 7.95
CA LEU A 28 5.36 14.66 8.79
C LEU A 28 5.74 15.10 10.23
N ALA A 29 6.18 16.35 10.40
CA ALA A 29 6.54 16.90 11.71
C ALA A 29 5.39 16.85 12.74
N ARG A 30 4.12 16.87 12.30
CA ARG A 30 2.95 16.70 13.18
C ARG A 30 2.98 15.34 13.87
N LEU A 31 3.24 14.29 13.09
CA LEU A 31 3.37 12.91 13.57
C LEU A 31 4.60 12.74 14.47
N GLU A 32 5.75 13.29 14.08
CA GLU A 32 7.00 13.19 14.86
C GLU A 32 6.87 13.92 16.21
N THR A 33 6.19 15.06 16.23
CA THR A 33 5.93 15.82 17.47
C THR A 33 5.01 15.07 18.41
N ALA A 34 3.93 14.47 17.89
CA ALA A 34 2.94 13.75 18.68
C ALA A 34 3.50 12.43 19.25
N THR A 35 4.34 11.73 18.48
CA THR A 35 4.80 10.38 18.82
C THR A 35 6.21 10.32 19.38
N HIS A 36 7.02 11.35 19.19
CA HIS A 36 8.48 11.34 19.38
C HIS A 36 9.19 10.23 18.61
N LYS A 37 8.63 9.81 17.47
CA LYS A 37 9.19 8.78 16.59
C LYS A 37 9.41 9.34 15.19
N THR A 38 10.51 8.92 14.57
CA THR A 38 10.81 9.21 13.16
C THR A 38 11.04 7.91 12.41
N GLY A 39 10.12 7.56 11.51
CA GLY A 39 10.26 6.39 10.64
C GLY A 39 11.44 6.51 9.67
N ILE A 40 11.95 5.37 9.21
CA ILE A 40 12.97 5.30 8.17
C ILE A 40 12.25 5.20 6.82
N VAL A 41 12.71 5.97 5.81
CA VAL A 41 12.15 5.91 4.45
C VAL A 41 13.27 5.64 3.47
N GLU A 42 13.18 4.53 2.76
CA GLU A 42 14.17 4.08 1.79
C GLU A 42 13.59 4.13 0.37
N PRO A 43 14.21 4.89 -0.56
CA PRO A 43 13.89 4.77 -1.98
C PRO A 43 14.45 3.45 -2.52
N LEU A 44 13.63 2.70 -3.24
CA LEU A 44 13.97 1.39 -3.77
C LEU A 44 13.80 1.35 -5.29
N SER A 45 14.65 0.53 -5.92
CA SER A 45 14.48 0.03 -7.29
C SER A 45 14.54 -1.48 -7.22
N ILE A 46 13.39 -2.15 -7.33
CA ILE A 46 13.25 -3.59 -7.11
C ILE A 46 13.31 -4.29 -8.46
N ASP A 47 14.20 -5.27 -8.59
CA ASP A 47 14.32 -6.10 -9.79
C ASP A 47 13.12 -7.04 -9.92
N VAL A 48 12.59 -7.16 -11.14
CA VAL A 48 11.44 -8.02 -11.46
C VAL A 48 11.86 -9.01 -12.54
N ASP A 49 12.15 -10.23 -12.10
CA ASP A 49 12.53 -11.36 -12.95
C ASP A 49 11.27 -11.99 -13.58
N ASP A 50 10.93 -11.54 -14.78
CA ASP A 50 9.86 -12.08 -15.62
C ASP A 50 10.20 -11.91 -17.11
N SER A 51 9.30 -12.29 -18.03
CA SER A 51 9.60 -12.20 -19.46
C SER A 51 9.88 -10.79 -20.01
N GLN A 52 9.61 -9.74 -19.24
CA GLN A 52 9.80 -8.35 -19.65
C GLN A 52 11.00 -7.68 -18.96
N ASP A 53 11.50 -8.26 -17.85
CA ASP A 53 12.60 -7.78 -17.01
C ASP A 53 12.49 -6.31 -16.58
N GLY A 54 13.32 -5.88 -15.63
CA GLY A 54 13.50 -4.48 -15.27
C GLY A 54 13.09 -4.15 -13.84
N PHE A 55 13.13 -2.85 -13.53
CA PHE A 55 13.05 -2.37 -12.15
C PHE A 55 11.76 -1.62 -11.89
N VAL A 56 11.08 -1.95 -10.79
CA VAL A 56 9.94 -1.20 -10.27
C VAL A 56 10.38 -0.27 -9.13
N PRO A 57 10.09 1.03 -9.19
CA PRO A 57 10.45 1.96 -8.13
C PRO A 57 9.45 1.92 -6.97
N GLY A 58 9.92 2.23 -5.78
CA GLY A 58 9.04 2.39 -4.62
C GLY A 58 9.71 3.07 -3.43
N PHE A 59 8.92 3.34 -2.40
CA PHE A 59 9.41 3.84 -1.12
C PHE A 59 9.01 2.89 0.00
N LEU A 60 10.00 2.35 0.70
CA LEU A 60 9.80 1.51 1.88
C LEU A 60 9.87 2.35 3.14
N HIS A 61 8.81 2.30 3.94
CA HIS A 61 8.69 2.96 5.24
C HIS A 61 8.86 1.90 6.32
N LEU A 62 9.89 2.05 7.16
CA LEU A 62 10.20 1.12 8.25
C LEU A 62 9.98 1.79 9.61
N PRO A 63 9.54 1.01 10.62
CA PRO A 63 9.50 1.47 12.00
C PRO A 63 10.85 2.01 12.48
N PRO A 64 10.88 3.03 13.36
CA PRO A 64 12.11 3.63 13.89
C PRO A 64 13.01 2.60 14.58
N ASP A 65 12.42 1.57 15.16
CA ASP A 65 13.05 0.51 15.93
C ASP A 65 13.30 -0.77 15.12
N PHE A 66 13.06 -0.76 13.81
CA PHE A 66 13.09 -1.96 12.96
C PHE A 66 14.41 -2.74 13.03
N PHE A 67 15.54 -2.04 13.09
CA PHE A 67 16.88 -2.65 13.19
C PHE A 67 17.38 -2.76 14.64
N THR A 68 16.60 -2.32 15.62
CA THR A 68 16.99 -2.37 17.03
C THR A 68 16.53 -3.69 17.66
N ASN A 69 17.44 -4.38 18.33
CA ASN A 69 17.05 -5.52 19.15
C ASN A 69 16.21 -5.02 20.34
N PRO A 70 15.15 -5.74 20.75
CA PRO A 70 14.37 -5.38 21.91
C PRO A 70 15.30 -5.43 23.13
N PRO A 71 15.03 -4.64 24.18
CA PRO A 71 15.79 -4.75 25.42
C PRO A 71 15.73 -6.21 25.87
N THR A 72 16.91 -6.82 25.99
CA THR A 72 17.06 -8.13 26.60
C THR A 72 16.48 -8.03 28.01
N THR A 73 15.34 -8.67 28.23
CA THR A 73 14.91 -8.95 29.60
C THR A 73 16.02 -9.82 30.21
N SER A 74 16.68 -9.25 31.20
CA SER A 74 17.87 -9.80 31.83
C SER A 74 17.57 -11.14 32.49
N SER A 75 18.07 -12.22 31.90
CA SER A 75 18.98 -13.17 32.57
C SER A 75 19.27 -14.35 31.67
N GLN A 76 20.46 -14.39 31.07
CA GLN A 76 21.28 -15.60 31.07
C GLN A 76 22.71 -15.26 30.67
N ALA A 77 23.63 -16.00 31.29
CA ALA A 77 25.03 -15.70 31.49
C ALA A 77 25.85 -15.57 30.20
N ALA A 78 26.92 -14.80 30.32
CA ALA A 78 27.97 -14.66 29.34
C ALA A 78 28.55 -16.02 28.91
N GLY A 79 28.56 -16.27 27.60
CA GLY A 79 29.31 -17.33 26.95
C GLY A 79 29.84 -16.82 25.62
N GLY A 80 31.14 -16.51 25.58
CA GLY A 80 31.83 -16.03 24.38
C GLY A 80 31.98 -17.14 23.34
N GLY A 81 31.29 -16.99 22.23
CA GLY A 81 31.46 -17.79 21.01
C GLY A 81 31.19 -16.92 19.77
N PRO A 82 31.70 -17.29 18.59
CA PRO A 82 31.55 -16.48 17.37
C PRO A 82 30.06 -16.34 17.00
N ARG A 83 29.59 -15.10 16.83
CA ARG A 83 28.19 -14.81 16.43
C ARG A 83 27.93 -15.30 15.00
N PRO A 84 26.86 -16.06 14.74
CA PRO A 84 26.42 -16.34 13.38
C PRO A 84 25.81 -15.08 12.74
N ALA A 85 25.78 -15.07 11.41
CA ALA A 85 25.18 -14.02 10.60
C ALA A 85 23.71 -13.75 10.97
N THR A 86 23.36 -12.46 11.02
CA THR A 86 22.00 -11.89 10.90
C THR A 86 20.90 -12.57 11.72
N ALA A 87 20.79 -12.22 13.02
CA ALA A 87 19.57 -12.48 13.76
C ALA A 87 18.44 -11.60 13.20
N LEU A 88 17.37 -12.22 12.71
CA LEU A 88 16.14 -11.56 12.26
C LEU A 88 15.59 -10.63 13.36
N PRO A 89 14.90 -9.53 13.00
CA PRO A 89 14.18 -8.72 13.98
C PRO A 89 13.18 -9.60 14.75
N PRO A 90 12.79 -9.21 15.97
CA PRO A 90 11.84 -9.99 16.77
C PRO A 90 10.55 -10.32 16.01
N HIS A 91 9.95 -11.47 16.32
CA HIS A 91 8.76 -12.06 15.68
C HIS A 91 7.51 -11.15 15.52
N HIS A 92 7.48 -9.92 16.02
CA HIS A 92 6.29 -9.07 16.05
C HIS A 92 6.01 -8.27 14.77
N HIS A 93 6.94 -8.21 13.81
CA HIS A 93 6.81 -7.35 12.62
C HIS A 93 7.06 -8.10 11.30
N ARG A 94 6.51 -9.31 11.16
CA ARG A 94 6.64 -10.07 9.90
C ARG A 94 5.64 -9.63 8.82
N THR A 95 4.68 -8.77 9.19
CA THR A 95 3.63 -8.27 8.30
C THR A 95 4.01 -6.90 7.75
N ALA A 96 3.94 -6.73 6.43
CA ALA A 96 4.09 -5.44 5.76
C ALA A 96 2.84 -5.07 4.97
N ALA A 97 2.58 -3.77 4.80
CA ALA A 97 1.62 -3.27 3.84
C ALA A 97 2.30 -3.01 2.49
N ILE A 98 1.63 -3.32 1.38
CA ILE A 98 2.04 -2.87 0.04
C ILE A 98 0.89 -2.07 -0.55
N LEU A 99 1.19 -0.82 -0.90
CA LEU A 99 0.23 0.17 -1.38
C LEU A 99 0.43 0.36 -2.89
N LEU A 100 -0.62 0.06 -3.64
CA LEU A 100 -0.62 -0.07 -5.09
C LEU A 100 -1.62 0.92 -5.69
N SER A 101 -1.13 1.80 -6.57
CA SER A 101 -1.94 2.85 -7.20
C SER A 101 -2.76 2.31 -8.40
N GLY A 102 -3.48 3.22 -9.06
CA GLY A 102 -4.36 2.92 -10.19
C GLY A 102 -3.66 2.71 -11.53
N ALA A 103 -4.42 2.82 -12.61
CA ALA A 103 -4.03 2.61 -13.99
C ALA A 103 -2.97 3.62 -14.48
N GLY A 104 -2.86 4.77 -13.84
CA GLY A 104 -1.77 5.74 -14.06
C GLY A 104 -0.44 5.28 -13.46
N GLY A 105 -0.46 4.27 -12.57
CA GLY A 105 0.64 3.92 -11.69
C GLY A 105 0.77 4.96 -10.58
N GLY A 106 1.99 5.25 -10.19
CA GLY A 106 2.34 6.23 -9.19
C GLY A 106 2.55 5.65 -7.80
N VAL A 107 2.81 6.55 -6.85
CA VAL A 107 3.27 6.18 -5.51
C VAL A 107 2.50 6.89 -4.38
N THR A 108 1.52 7.74 -4.70
CA THR A 108 0.82 8.56 -3.69
C THR A 108 -0.62 8.11 -3.44
N GLY A 109 -1.21 7.37 -4.37
CA GLY A 109 -2.53 6.75 -4.22
C GLY A 109 -3.70 7.74 -4.30
N PRO A 110 -4.92 7.27 -3.98
CA PRO A 110 -6.13 8.09 -4.02
C PRO A 110 -5.99 9.24 -3.03
N SER A 111 -6.25 10.47 -3.49
CA SER A 111 -6.17 11.68 -2.66
C SER A 111 -4.86 11.81 -1.86
N SER A 112 -3.76 11.30 -2.43
CA SER A 112 -2.43 11.24 -1.80
C SER A 112 -2.35 10.50 -0.46
N ILE A 113 -3.34 9.64 -0.15
CA ILE A 113 -3.45 8.92 1.12
C ILE A 113 -2.20 8.07 1.41
N TYR A 114 -1.59 7.45 0.39
CA TYR A 114 -0.49 6.51 0.65
C TYR A 114 0.74 7.19 1.26
N LEU A 115 1.02 8.45 0.94
CA LEU A 115 2.13 9.22 1.53
C LEU A 115 2.04 9.27 3.06
N SER A 116 0.85 9.61 3.55
CA SER A 116 0.56 9.73 4.97
C SER A 116 0.40 8.36 5.62
N LEU A 117 -0.36 7.45 4.99
CA LEU A 117 -0.65 6.12 5.50
C LEU A 117 0.61 5.30 5.76
N ALA A 118 1.58 5.32 4.85
CA ALA A 118 2.83 4.57 5.01
C ALA A 118 3.64 5.05 6.23
N CYS A 119 3.68 6.37 6.49
CA CYS A 119 4.32 6.94 7.68
C CYS A 119 3.54 6.62 8.96
N LYS A 120 2.21 6.70 8.94
CA LYS A 120 1.35 6.34 10.10
C LYS A 120 1.54 4.89 10.50
N LEU A 121 1.52 3.96 9.53
CA LEU A 121 1.73 2.54 9.77
C LEU A 121 3.09 2.27 10.42
N ALA A 122 4.16 2.88 9.91
CA ALA A 122 5.51 2.71 10.45
C ALA A 122 5.67 3.24 11.88
N THR A 123 4.90 4.25 12.31
CA THR A 123 5.06 4.90 13.63
C THR A 123 4.13 4.38 14.72
N LEU A 124 3.17 3.51 14.39
CA LEU A 124 2.35 2.79 15.39
C LEU A 124 3.22 2.17 16.50
N GLY A 125 2.64 1.93 17.68
CA GLY A 125 3.31 1.36 18.85
C GLY A 125 4.06 0.07 18.54
N ARG A 126 3.40 -0.79 17.75
CA ARG A 126 4.05 -1.84 16.97
C ARG A 126 3.98 -1.43 15.50
N GLY A 127 4.99 -0.70 15.03
CA GLY A 127 5.03 -0.20 13.66
C GLY A 127 4.90 -1.30 12.61
N ILE A 128 4.32 -0.98 11.46
CA ILE A 128 4.10 -1.91 10.35
C ILE A 128 4.88 -1.36 9.16
N PRO A 129 5.88 -2.10 8.64
CA PRO A 129 6.54 -1.75 7.39
C PRO A 129 5.54 -1.53 6.26
N ALA A 130 5.71 -0.48 5.47
CA ALA A 130 4.81 -0.16 4.37
C ALA A 130 5.61 0.19 3.10
N LEU A 131 5.32 -0.49 2.00
CA LEU A 131 5.93 -0.25 0.70
C LEU A 131 4.92 0.44 -0.22
N ARG A 132 5.22 1.66 -0.66
CA ARG A 132 4.53 2.32 -1.77
C ARG A 132 5.23 1.92 -3.06
N LEU A 133 4.53 1.26 -3.98
CA LEU A 133 5.12 0.66 -5.17
C LEU A 133 4.41 1.17 -6.43
N ASP A 134 5.18 1.64 -7.42
CA ASP A 134 4.65 1.92 -8.77
C ASP A 134 4.54 0.60 -9.58
N TYR A 135 4.34 0.71 -10.88
CA TYR A 135 4.39 -0.39 -11.83
C TYR A 135 5.42 -0.12 -12.94
N ARG A 136 6.02 -1.18 -13.47
CA ARG A 136 6.77 -1.10 -14.73
C ARG A 136 5.85 -0.80 -15.90
N TYR A 137 4.62 -1.32 -15.87
CA TYR A 137 3.64 -1.21 -16.95
C TYR A 137 2.23 -0.93 -16.41
N PRO A 138 1.94 0.31 -15.99
CA PRO A 138 0.61 0.67 -15.48
C PRO A 138 -0.53 0.27 -16.43
N ALA A 139 -1.70 -0.04 -15.86
CA ALA A 139 -2.89 -0.51 -16.58
C ALA A 139 -2.74 -1.87 -17.29
N ARG A 140 -1.72 -2.67 -16.96
CA ARG A 140 -1.53 -4.03 -17.49
C ARG A 140 -1.44 -5.02 -16.33
N THR A 141 -2.52 -5.76 -16.07
CA THR A 141 -2.67 -6.59 -14.86
C THR A 141 -1.52 -7.57 -14.66
N ALA A 142 -1.17 -8.37 -15.68
CA ALA A 142 -0.14 -9.41 -15.56
C ALA A 142 1.24 -8.86 -15.10
N PRO A 143 1.86 -7.87 -15.77
CA PRO A 143 3.11 -7.30 -15.28
C PRO A 143 2.97 -6.60 -13.93
N CYS A 144 1.88 -5.88 -13.67
CA CYS A 144 1.66 -5.25 -12.37
C CYS A 144 1.58 -6.27 -11.22
N VAL A 145 1.02 -7.46 -11.47
CA VAL A 145 1.02 -8.57 -10.51
C VAL A 145 2.44 -9.12 -10.31
N SER A 146 3.25 -9.23 -11.36
CA SER A 146 4.68 -9.57 -11.22
C SER A 146 5.41 -8.54 -10.36
N ASP A 147 5.13 -7.24 -10.55
CA ASP A 147 5.75 -6.15 -9.78
C ASP A 147 5.40 -6.26 -8.29
N ALA A 148 4.13 -6.46 -7.96
CA ALA A 148 3.67 -6.66 -6.59
C ALA A 148 4.34 -7.89 -5.94
N LYS A 149 4.46 -9.00 -6.68
CA LYS A 149 5.14 -10.22 -6.22
C LYS A 149 6.64 -10.03 -6.02
N ALA A 150 7.30 -9.26 -6.89
CA ALA A 150 8.70 -8.90 -6.72
C ALA A 150 8.90 -8.03 -5.47
N GLY A 151 8.00 -7.08 -5.22
CA GLY A 151 7.97 -6.32 -3.95
C GLY A 151 7.86 -7.22 -2.73
N MET A 152 6.93 -8.19 -2.73
CA MET A 152 6.80 -9.19 -1.65
C MET A 152 8.06 -10.05 -1.49
N ALA A 153 8.68 -10.50 -2.59
CA ALA A 153 9.91 -11.28 -2.55
C ALA A 153 11.08 -10.47 -1.99
N TYR A 154 11.26 -9.23 -2.44
CA TYR A 154 12.28 -8.31 -1.96
C TYR A 154 12.14 -8.04 -0.45
N LEU A 155 10.93 -7.74 0.02
CA LEU A 155 10.68 -7.52 1.45
C LEU A 155 10.96 -8.76 2.30
N ARG A 156 10.64 -9.96 1.78
CA ARG A 156 10.98 -11.21 2.45
C ARG A 156 12.50 -11.42 2.52
N ASP A 157 13.18 -11.29 1.39
CA ASP A 157 14.58 -11.70 1.26
C ASP A 157 15.52 -10.70 1.95
N MET A 158 15.19 -9.40 1.92
CA MET A 158 16.03 -8.35 2.50
C MET A 158 15.66 -7.99 3.94
N TYR A 159 14.38 -8.14 4.33
CA TYR A 159 13.88 -7.66 5.63
C TYR A 159 13.20 -8.75 6.48
N GLY A 160 13.05 -9.97 5.97
CA GLY A 160 12.40 -11.08 6.70
C GLY A 160 10.88 -10.94 6.84
N LEU A 161 10.26 -10.07 6.05
CA LEU A 161 8.81 -9.81 6.03
C LEU A 161 8.12 -10.85 5.15
N ASP A 162 7.28 -11.72 5.72
CA ASP A 162 6.69 -12.86 4.99
C ASP A 162 5.16 -12.92 5.05
N ARG A 163 4.52 -11.87 5.56
CA ARG A 163 3.08 -11.66 5.56
C ARG A 163 2.77 -10.30 4.96
N PHE A 164 1.72 -10.20 4.14
CA PHE A 164 1.42 -8.97 3.41
C PHE A 164 -0.03 -8.57 3.51
N VAL A 165 -0.28 -7.29 3.76
CA VAL A 165 -1.58 -6.66 3.52
C VAL A 165 -1.45 -5.85 2.24
N LEU A 166 -2.30 -6.14 1.26
CA LEU A 166 -2.25 -5.45 -0.03
C LEU A 166 -3.37 -4.41 -0.11
N VAL A 167 -3.03 -3.18 -0.47
CA VAL A 167 -3.99 -2.08 -0.62
C VAL A 167 -3.93 -1.57 -2.05
N GLY A 168 -5.06 -1.57 -2.76
CA GLY A 168 -5.13 -1.22 -4.18
C GLY A 168 -6.16 -0.13 -4.47
N TRP A 169 -5.82 0.85 -5.30
CA TRP A 169 -6.77 1.86 -5.76
C TRP A 169 -7.14 1.63 -7.23
N SER A 170 -8.42 1.75 -7.58
CA SER A 170 -8.90 1.63 -8.96
C SER A 170 -8.46 0.32 -9.61
N PHE A 171 -7.72 0.38 -10.71
CA PHE A 171 -7.02 -0.75 -11.34
C PHE A 171 -6.17 -1.58 -10.37
N GLY A 172 -5.55 -0.95 -9.36
CA GLY A 172 -4.77 -1.62 -8.33
C GLY A 172 -5.57 -2.69 -7.58
N GLY A 173 -6.90 -2.61 -7.52
CA GLY A 173 -7.72 -3.69 -6.99
C GLY A 173 -7.62 -5.01 -7.77
N ALA A 174 -7.57 -4.95 -9.11
CA ALA A 174 -7.35 -6.14 -9.94
C ALA A 174 -5.98 -6.80 -9.65
N VAL A 175 -4.95 -5.96 -9.49
CA VAL A 175 -3.59 -6.41 -9.12
C VAL A 175 -3.58 -7.09 -7.76
N VAL A 176 -4.15 -6.42 -6.75
CA VAL A 176 -4.23 -6.91 -5.37
C VAL A 176 -4.95 -8.25 -5.30
N PHE A 177 -6.14 -8.36 -5.89
CA PHE A 177 -6.94 -9.58 -5.80
C PHE A 177 -6.32 -10.73 -6.59
N THR A 178 -5.71 -10.45 -7.74
CA THR A 178 -4.99 -11.48 -8.52
C THR A 178 -3.77 -11.99 -7.78
N ALA A 179 -2.92 -11.10 -7.25
CA ALA A 179 -1.75 -11.49 -6.46
C ALA A 179 -2.14 -12.28 -5.20
N ALA A 180 -3.15 -11.81 -4.47
CA ALA A 180 -3.62 -12.45 -3.24
C ALA A 180 -4.27 -13.82 -3.47
N ALA A 181 -4.95 -14.02 -4.60
CA ALA A 181 -5.51 -15.32 -4.96
C ALA A 181 -4.44 -16.41 -5.16
N GLU A 182 -3.21 -16.02 -5.51
CA GLU A 182 -2.12 -16.92 -5.86
C GLU A 182 -1.05 -17.04 -4.77
N ASP A 183 -1.09 -16.19 -3.74
CA ASP A 183 -0.08 -16.12 -2.69
C ASP A 183 -0.70 -16.13 -1.28
N GLU A 184 -0.46 -17.21 -0.54
CA GLU A 184 -0.98 -17.41 0.82
C GLU A 184 -0.31 -16.48 1.85
N ARG A 185 0.81 -15.84 1.50
CA ARG A 185 1.45 -14.82 2.35
C ARG A 185 0.62 -13.55 2.45
N VAL A 186 -0.31 -13.32 1.52
CA VAL A 186 -1.25 -12.20 1.62
C VAL A 186 -2.33 -12.53 2.63
N VAL A 187 -2.37 -11.77 3.72
CA VAL A 187 -3.20 -12.01 4.90
C VAL A 187 -4.43 -11.10 4.99
N GLY A 188 -4.53 -10.09 4.12
CA GLY A 188 -5.69 -9.21 4.00
C GLY A 188 -5.57 -8.31 2.77
N CYS A 189 -6.70 -7.86 2.24
CA CYS A 189 -6.75 -6.96 1.10
C CYS A 189 -7.69 -5.77 1.38
N ALA A 190 -7.28 -4.56 1.03
CA ALA A 190 -8.16 -3.40 0.99
C ALA A 190 -8.17 -2.79 -0.40
N THR A 191 -9.29 -2.20 -0.80
CA THR A 191 -9.34 -1.42 -2.04
C THR A 191 -10.14 -0.15 -1.92
N VAL A 192 -9.67 0.89 -2.60
CA VAL A 192 -10.39 2.15 -2.84
C VAL A 192 -10.86 2.16 -4.29
N ALA A 193 -12.15 2.40 -4.52
CA ALA A 193 -12.73 2.54 -5.86
C ALA A 193 -12.35 1.41 -6.85
N SER A 194 -12.26 0.15 -6.39
CA SER A 194 -11.78 -0.95 -7.24
C SER A 194 -12.67 -1.18 -8.47
N GLN A 195 -12.04 -1.40 -9.62
CA GLN A 195 -12.73 -1.99 -10.77
C GLN A 195 -13.12 -3.45 -10.50
N SER A 196 -14.17 -3.92 -11.18
CA SER A 196 -14.57 -5.33 -11.15
C SER A 196 -13.92 -6.18 -12.24
N ALA A 197 -13.34 -5.56 -13.26
CA ALA A 197 -12.62 -6.26 -14.33
C ALA A 197 -11.28 -6.82 -13.81
N GLU A 198 -11.00 -8.08 -14.14
CA GLU A 198 -9.75 -8.78 -13.76
C GLU A 198 -9.55 -8.86 -12.23
N ALA A 199 -10.64 -8.78 -11.47
CA ALA A 199 -10.68 -8.80 -10.01
C ALA A 199 -11.28 -10.10 -9.45
N GLU A 200 -11.42 -11.14 -10.28
CA GLU A 200 -12.03 -12.43 -9.93
C GLU A 200 -11.29 -13.18 -8.82
N GLY A 201 -10.02 -12.84 -8.58
CA GLY A 201 -9.21 -13.37 -7.50
C GLY A 201 -9.85 -13.21 -6.11
N ILE A 202 -10.72 -12.20 -5.93
CA ILE A 202 -11.45 -11.97 -4.67
C ILE A 202 -12.24 -13.21 -4.20
N ARG A 203 -12.70 -14.06 -5.14
CA ARG A 203 -13.45 -15.30 -4.85
C ARG A 203 -12.63 -16.33 -4.07
N ARG A 204 -11.30 -16.20 -4.07
CA ARG A 204 -10.35 -17.13 -3.42
C ARG A 204 -9.79 -16.57 -2.10
N LEU A 205 -10.32 -15.45 -1.61
CA LEU A 205 -9.74 -14.78 -0.45
C LEU A 205 -10.30 -15.28 0.88
N SER A 206 -11.58 -15.66 0.96
CA SER A 206 -12.18 -16.15 2.20
C SER A 206 -11.36 -17.29 2.81
N PRO A 207 -11.05 -17.25 4.13
CA PRO A 207 -11.57 -16.34 5.15
C PRO A 207 -10.73 -15.06 5.39
N ARG A 208 -9.78 -14.72 4.52
CA ARG A 208 -8.90 -13.54 4.71
C ARG A 208 -9.74 -12.25 4.69
N PRO A 209 -9.46 -11.28 5.60
CA PRO A 209 -10.20 -10.03 5.67
C PRO A 209 -10.12 -9.22 4.37
N VAL A 210 -11.26 -8.66 3.94
CA VAL A 210 -11.33 -7.72 2.81
C VAL A 210 -12.06 -6.43 3.19
N LEU A 211 -11.46 -5.28 2.90
CA LEU A 211 -12.08 -3.96 2.99
C LEU A 211 -12.29 -3.39 1.58
N LEU A 212 -13.51 -3.02 1.25
CA LEU A 212 -13.85 -2.32 0.03
C LEU A 212 -14.36 -0.92 0.40
N MET A 213 -13.82 0.12 -0.23
CA MET A 213 -14.24 1.50 -0.05
C MET A 213 -14.57 2.10 -1.41
N HIS A 214 -15.63 2.90 -1.51
CA HIS A 214 -16.05 3.47 -2.79
C HIS A 214 -16.89 4.74 -2.58
N GLY A 215 -16.72 5.75 -3.44
CA GLY A 215 -17.57 6.94 -3.44
C GLY A 215 -18.85 6.72 -4.26
N SER A 216 -20.02 7.08 -3.76
CA SER A 216 -21.26 6.94 -4.57
C SER A 216 -21.37 7.94 -5.72
N GLY A 217 -20.51 8.97 -5.74
CA GLY A 217 -20.38 9.97 -6.81
C GLY A 217 -19.19 9.75 -7.74
N ASP A 218 -18.57 8.57 -7.70
CA ASP A 218 -17.49 8.17 -8.61
C ASP A 218 -17.99 8.11 -10.07
N ASN A 219 -17.45 8.96 -10.94
CA ASN A 219 -17.82 9.00 -12.36
C ASN A 219 -16.83 8.24 -13.26
N THR A 220 -15.76 7.69 -12.68
CA THR A 220 -14.78 6.85 -13.36
C THR A 220 -15.21 5.38 -13.26
N LEU A 221 -15.59 4.92 -12.06
CA LEU A 221 -16.12 3.57 -11.81
C LEU A 221 -17.37 3.65 -10.95
N ASP A 222 -18.48 3.06 -11.41
CA ASP A 222 -19.69 3.01 -10.60
C ASP A 222 -19.49 2.17 -9.33
N VAL A 223 -20.08 2.63 -8.20
CA VAL A 223 -20.08 1.95 -6.90
C VAL A 223 -20.53 0.47 -6.97
N GLY A 224 -21.32 0.12 -7.98
CA GLY A 224 -21.69 -1.25 -8.33
C GLY A 224 -20.49 -2.19 -8.53
N CYS A 225 -19.30 -1.66 -8.87
CA CYS A 225 -18.06 -2.44 -8.92
C CYS A 225 -17.70 -3.00 -7.54
N SER A 226 -17.58 -2.14 -6.51
CA SER A 226 -17.30 -2.60 -5.14
C SER A 226 -18.43 -3.45 -4.57
N GLN A 227 -19.70 -3.14 -4.88
CA GLN A 227 -20.83 -3.99 -4.45
C GLN A 227 -20.76 -5.39 -5.08
N ARG A 228 -20.43 -5.49 -6.37
CA ARG A 228 -20.24 -6.78 -7.05
C ARG A 228 -19.08 -7.56 -6.43
N LEU A 229 -17.96 -6.91 -6.15
CA LEU A 229 -16.81 -7.53 -5.48
C LEU A 229 -17.16 -8.04 -4.08
N PHE A 230 -17.89 -7.24 -3.30
CA PHE A 230 -18.41 -7.63 -1.99
C PHE A 230 -19.27 -8.91 -2.07
N HIS A 231 -20.08 -9.03 -3.12
CA HIS A 231 -20.89 -10.23 -3.36
C HIS A 231 -20.04 -11.41 -3.83
N MET A 232 -19.08 -11.18 -4.73
CA MET A 232 -18.17 -12.19 -5.27
C MET A 232 -17.27 -12.81 -4.19
N TYR A 233 -16.88 -12.06 -3.16
CA TYR A 233 -16.11 -12.60 -2.03
C TYR A 233 -16.82 -13.76 -1.32
N GLY A 234 -18.16 -13.79 -1.31
CA GLY A 234 -18.92 -14.83 -0.63
C GLY A 234 -19.01 -14.58 0.88
N ALA A 235 -18.93 -15.62 1.73
CA ALA A 235 -19.00 -15.47 3.19
C ALA A 235 -17.60 -15.36 3.84
N GLY A 236 -17.48 -14.64 4.96
CA GLY A 236 -16.21 -14.42 5.68
C GLY A 236 -16.10 -12.98 6.20
N ASP A 237 -14.88 -12.57 6.57
CA ASP A 237 -14.57 -11.21 7.03
C ASP A 237 -14.46 -10.25 5.83
N ARG A 238 -15.55 -9.57 5.52
CA ARG A 238 -15.57 -8.52 4.50
C ARG A 238 -16.36 -7.31 4.97
N MET A 239 -15.91 -6.14 4.56
CA MET A 239 -16.60 -4.87 4.79
C MET A 239 -16.66 -4.07 3.48
N LEU A 240 -17.78 -3.39 3.26
CA LEU A 240 -17.95 -2.42 2.19
C LEU A 240 -18.38 -1.10 2.84
N GLU A 241 -17.56 -0.07 2.68
CA GLU A 241 -17.88 1.30 3.03
C GLU A 241 -18.20 2.10 1.77
N VAL A 242 -19.33 2.81 1.78
CA VAL A 242 -19.74 3.66 0.66
C VAL A 242 -19.81 5.10 1.15
N PHE A 243 -18.92 5.95 0.63
CA PHE A 243 -18.84 7.36 0.95
C PHE A 243 -19.82 8.14 0.08
N GLU A 244 -20.89 8.64 0.70
CA GLU A 244 -22.00 9.28 -0.03
C GLU A 244 -21.55 10.56 -0.76
N GLY A 245 -21.77 10.60 -2.07
CA GLY A 245 -21.45 11.71 -2.95
C GLY A 245 -19.96 11.96 -3.18
N ASP A 246 -19.09 11.06 -2.70
CA ASP A 246 -17.64 11.19 -2.88
C ASP A 246 -17.20 10.66 -4.25
N ASN A 247 -16.04 11.13 -4.74
CA ASN A 247 -15.53 10.83 -6.08
C ASN A 247 -14.63 9.57 -6.11
N HIS A 248 -13.99 9.34 -7.25
CA HIS A 248 -13.13 8.18 -7.51
C HIS A 248 -11.92 8.04 -6.56
N SER A 249 -11.46 9.17 -6.01
CA SER A 249 -10.32 9.24 -5.09
C SER A 249 -10.73 9.34 -3.62
N LEU A 250 -12.02 9.44 -3.32
CA LEU A 250 -12.54 9.78 -1.99
C LEU A 250 -12.04 11.14 -1.48
N SER A 251 -11.94 12.13 -2.36
CA SER A 251 -11.34 13.44 -2.04
C SER A 251 -12.05 14.18 -0.91
N LYS A 252 -13.37 13.99 -0.73
CA LYS A 252 -14.13 14.67 0.35
C LYS A 252 -13.94 14.01 1.71
N ASN A 253 -13.65 12.71 1.75
CA ASN A 253 -13.50 11.93 2.97
C ASN A 253 -12.13 11.23 3.04
N ALA A 254 -11.09 11.85 2.46
CA ALA A 254 -9.78 11.24 2.33
C ALA A 254 -9.16 10.90 3.70
N GLU A 255 -9.39 11.73 4.73
CA GLU A 255 -8.96 11.45 6.10
C GLU A 255 -9.67 10.22 6.68
N GLU A 256 -10.99 10.15 6.61
CA GLU A 256 -11.77 9.01 7.12
C GLU A 256 -11.38 7.70 6.41
N ALA A 257 -11.25 7.75 5.08
CA ALA A 257 -10.79 6.63 4.28
C ALA A 257 -9.36 6.18 4.68
N GLU A 258 -8.45 7.12 4.95
CA GLU A 258 -7.12 6.81 5.46
C GLU A 258 -7.16 6.16 6.84
N GLU A 259 -7.97 6.67 7.77
CA GLU A 259 -8.13 6.10 9.11
C GLU A 259 -8.60 4.64 9.03
N MET A 260 -9.62 4.38 8.19
CA MET A 260 -10.15 3.03 7.97
C MET A 260 -9.09 2.08 7.38
N LEU A 261 -8.29 2.55 6.42
CA LEU A 261 -7.17 1.76 5.85
C LEU A 261 -6.11 1.47 6.92
N CYS A 262 -5.73 2.46 7.71
CA CYS A 262 -4.74 2.30 8.77
C CYS A 262 -5.20 1.26 9.81
N GLU A 263 -6.45 1.37 10.29
CA GLU A 263 -7.00 0.41 11.23
C GLU A 263 -7.16 -0.99 10.64
N PHE A 264 -7.58 -1.09 9.37
CA PHE A 264 -7.70 -2.37 8.69
C PHE A 264 -6.35 -3.09 8.56
N VAL A 265 -5.31 -2.37 8.11
CA VAL A 265 -3.95 -2.91 7.99
C VAL A 265 -3.42 -3.33 9.36
N ALA A 266 -3.60 -2.48 10.38
CA ALA A 266 -3.18 -2.79 11.75
C ALA A 266 -3.85 -4.07 12.27
N ARG A 267 -5.16 -4.20 12.07
CA ARG A 267 -5.92 -5.41 12.44
C ARG A 267 -5.40 -6.65 11.75
N CYS A 268 -5.15 -6.60 10.43
CA CYS A 268 -4.61 -7.73 9.67
C CYS A 268 -3.18 -8.11 10.10
N ALA A 269 -2.40 -7.13 10.56
CA ALA A 269 -1.07 -7.33 11.12
C ALA A 269 -1.08 -7.83 12.58
N GLY A 270 -2.24 -7.88 13.24
CA GLY A 270 -2.35 -8.22 14.65
C GLY A 270 -1.89 -7.11 15.61
N VAL A 271 -1.83 -5.87 15.13
CA VAL A 271 -1.48 -4.67 15.90
C VAL A 271 -2.77 -4.07 16.44
N ARG A 272 -2.85 -3.90 17.77
CA ARG A 272 -3.95 -3.19 18.40
C ARG A 272 -3.64 -1.70 18.42
N VAL A 273 -4.55 -0.91 17.86
CA VAL A 273 -4.48 0.56 17.92
C VAL A 273 -5.23 1.03 19.16
N GLY A 274 -4.50 1.55 20.16
CA GLY A 274 -5.08 2.12 21.37
C GLY A 274 -5.67 3.52 21.16
N ALA A 275 -6.43 4.02 22.15
CA ALA A 275 -7.05 5.34 22.06
C ALA A 275 -6.03 6.49 21.90
N GLN A 276 -4.83 6.35 22.46
CA GLN A 276 -3.76 7.35 22.28
C GLN A 276 -3.21 7.32 20.85
N GLU A 277 -2.91 6.13 20.31
CA GLU A 277 -2.43 5.99 18.93
C GLU A 277 -3.47 6.42 17.90
N ARG A 278 -4.76 6.20 18.18
CA ARG A 278 -5.84 6.74 17.35
C ARG A 278 -5.76 8.25 17.21
N ARG A 279 -5.52 8.96 18.32
CA ARG A 279 -5.39 10.43 18.32
C ARG A 279 -4.08 10.92 17.72
N ASP A 280 -2.97 10.30 18.10
CA ASP A 280 -1.63 10.83 17.81
C ASP A 280 -1.08 10.38 16.46
N VAL A 281 -1.57 9.24 15.94
CA VAL A 281 -1.06 8.61 14.72
C VAL A 281 -2.16 8.51 13.67
N VAL A 282 -3.26 7.83 13.97
CA VAL A 282 -4.30 7.51 12.97
C VAL A 282 -5.00 8.78 12.48
N ALA A 283 -5.43 9.64 13.41
CA ALA A 283 -6.11 10.91 13.12
C ALA A 283 -5.16 12.07 12.80
N ALA A 284 -3.85 11.84 12.70
CA ALA A 284 -2.91 12.91 12.38
C ALA A 284 -3.03 13.31 10.90
N GLU A 285 -3.49 14.53 10.60
CA GLU A 285 -3.53 15.03 9.22
C GLU A 285 -2.11 15.38 8.73
N LEU A 286 -1.55 14.60 7.79
CA LEU A 286 -0.19 14.81 7.27
C LEU A 286 -0.14 15.36 5.84
N VAL A 287 -1.27 15.37 5.15
CA VAL A 287 -1.49 15.93 3.81
C VAL A 287 -2.79 16.71 3.87
N GLU A 288 -2.74 18.01 3.61
CA GLU A 288 -3.92 18.88 3.64
C GLU A 288 -4.68 18.82 2.30
N ASP A 289 -5.99 19.09 2.32
CA ASP A 289 -6.84 19.03 1.12
C ASP A 289 -6.33 19.87 -0.05
N GLY A 290 -5.74 21.04 0.23
CA GLY A 290 -5.16 21.92 -0.79
C GLY A 290 -3.92 21.34 -1.49
N GLU A 291 -3.31 20.28 -0.96
CA GLU A 291 -2.06 19.68 -1.45
C GLU A 291 -2.30 18.37 -2.22
N ARG A 292 -3.42 17.68 -1.94
CA ARG A 292 -3.68 16.30 -2.39
C ARG A 292 -3.58 16.13 -3.90
N HIS A 293 -4.24 16.99 -4.67
CA HIS A 293 -4.25 16.91 -6.14
C HIS A 293 -2.84 17.04 -6.73
N GLN A 294 -2.09 18.06 -6.32
CA GLN A 294 -0.74 18.32 -6.83
C GLN A 294 0.22 17.17 -6.50
N LEU A 295 0.07 16.56 -5.33
CA LEU A 295 0.86 15.41 -4.92
C LEU A 295 0.53 14.18 -5.78
N MET A 296 -0.73 13.96 -6.15
CA MET A 296 -1.13 12.89 -7.08
C MET A 296 -0.55 13.10 -8.49
N GLU A 297 -0.60 14.34 -9.01
CA GLU A 297 0.03 14.67 -10.30
C GLU A 297 1.53 14.38 -10.29
N ARG A 298 2.25 14.87 -9.27
CA ARG A 298 3.69 14.63 -9.10
C ARG A 298 4.01 13.16 -8.83
N GLY A 299 3.09 12.45 -8.19
CA GLY A 299 3.18 11.04 -7.87
C GLY A 299 3.00 10.12 -9.07
N GLY A 300 2.54 10.65 -10.21
CA GLY A 300 2.23 9.87 -11.41
C GLY A 300 0.86 9.18 -11.36
N ASP A 301 0.11 9.39 -10.28
CA ASP A 301 -1.17 8.75 -10.00
C ASP A 301 -2.29 9.20 -10.96
N LEU A 302 -2.20 10.43 -11.51
CA LEU A 302 -3.17 11.00 -12.47
C LEU A 302 -2.72 10.89 -13.94
N ARG A 303 -1.75 10.02 -14.25
CA ARG A 303 -1.39 9.74 -15.64
C ARG A 303 -2.51 8.98 -16.33
N ALA A 304 -2.73 9.28 -17.61
CA ALA A 304 -3.72 8.57 -18.41
C ALA A 304 -3.51 7.04 -18.34
N PRO A 305 -4.58 6.24 -18.18
CA PRO A 305 -5.99 6.66 -18.30
C PRO A 305 -6.64 7.18 -17.00
N GLU A 306 -5.91 7.21 -15.88
CA GLU A 306 -6.46 7.53 -14.55
C GLU A 306 -6.85 9.01 -14.39
N ARG A 307 -7.86 9.27 -13.57
CA ARG A 307 -8.37 10.60 -13.23
C ARG A 307 -8.87 10.63 -11.79
N GLU A 308 -9.02 11.82 -11.22
CA GLU A 308 -9.50 11.99 -9.85
C GLU A 308 -11.05 11.93 -9.73
N ASP A 309 -11.76 12.19 -10.83
CA ASP A 309 -13.20 12.46 -10.90
C ASP A 309 -14.00 11.47 -11.76
#